data_AF-A0A9P8IM64-F1
#
_entry.id   AF-A0A9P8IM64-F1
#
_cell.length_a   1.000
_cell.length_b   1.000
_cell.length_c   1.000
_cell.angle_alpha   90.00
_cell.angle_beta   90.00
_cell.angle_gamma   90.00
#
_symmetry.space_group_name_H-M   'P 1'
#
loop_
_entity.id
_entity.type
_entity.pdbx_description
1 polymer ?
#
loop_
_entity_poly.entity_id
_entity_poly.type
_entity_poly.pdbx_seq_one_letter_code
_entity_poly.pdbx_strand_id
1 'polypeptide(L)'
;MSEQLSTPRITAAYLDNFVGKVVMLVGKVTQLRGEQATLDSEGTVTVLLNRDAHLTNGNAVQVIGKVNPDLSIKVLTSRDLGTGVGN
;
A
#
# COMPACT_ATOMS: atom_id res chain seq x y z
N MET A 1 5.41 -7.33 27.48
CA MET A 1 4.54 -7.92 26.45
C MET A 1 5.01 -7.35 25.13
N SER A 2 5.80 -8.10 24.37
CA SER A 2 6.16 -7.71 23.00
C SER A 2 4.90 -7.88 22.16
N GLU A 3 4.11 -6.82 22.06
CA GLU A 3 3.06 -6.71 21.06
C GLU A 3 3.76 -6.89 19.73
N GLN A 4 3.74 -8.12 19.22
CA GLN A 4 4.22 -8.44 17.90
C GLN A 4 3.37 -7.59 16.98
N LEU A 5 3.92 -6.44 16.57
CA LEU A 5 3.38 -5.52 15.56
C LEU A 5 3.29 -6.31 14.26
N SER A 6 2.35 -7.24 14.24
CA SER A 6 2.00 -8.04 13.09
C SER A 6 1.46 -7.00 12.14
N THR A 7 2.16 -6.80 11.03
CA THR A 7 1.70 -6.00 9.91
C THR A 7 0.94 -6.96 9.01
N PRO A 8 -0.35 -7.24 9.28
CA PRO A 8 -1.08 -8.22 8.52
C PRO A 8 -1.08 -7.81 7.05
N ARG A 9 -0.87 -8.79 6.18
CA ARG A 9 -1.02 -8.57 4.74
C ARG A 9 -2.50 -8.59 4.42
N ILE A 10 -3.03 -7.47 3.95
CA ILE A 10 -4.43 -7.31 3.58
C ILE A 10 -4.55 -6.85 2.12
N THR A 11 -5.75 -6.96 1.59
CA THR A 11 -6.14 -6.39 0.28
C THR A 11 -6.98 -5.13 0.47
N ALA A 12 -7.24 -4.40 -0.62
CA ALA A 12 -8.04 -3.16 -0.58
C ALA A 12 -9.44 -3.39 0.02
N ALA A 13 -10.02 -4.57 -0.20
CA ALA A 13 -11.33 -4.95 0.32
C ALA A 13 -11.44 -4.94 1.87
N TYR A 14 -10.32 -5.08 2.59
CA TYR A 14 -10.31 -5.15 4.04
C TYR A 14 -9.92 -3.82 4.72
N LEU A 15 -9.60 -2.76 3.98
CA LEU A 15 -9.09 -1.50 4.54
C LEU A 15 -9.96 -0.94 5.67
N ASP A 16 -11.28 -0.97 5.47
CA ASP A 16 -12.27 -0.48 6.44
C ASP A 16 -12.15 -1.17 7.82
N ASN A 17 -11.83 -2.47 7.83
CA ASN A 17 -11.65 -3.24 9.08
C ASN A 17 -10.33 -2.90 9.80
N PHE A 18 -9.37 -2.28 9.09
CA PHE A 18 -8.03 -1.98 9.59
C PHE A 18 -7.75 -0.47 9.68
N VAL A 19 -8.80 0.38 9.64
CA VAL A 19 -8.69 1.82 9.86
C VAL A 19 -7.95 2.10 11.18
N GLY A 20 -6.92 2.95 11.12
CA GLY A 20 -6.10 3.31 12.27
C GLY A 20 -5.01 2.28 12.64
N LYS A 21 -4.89 1.16 11.91
CA LYS A 21 -3.85 0.14 12.10
C LYS A 21 -2.80 0.21 10.98
N VAL A 22 -1.61 -0.30 11.27
CA VAL A 22 -0.53 -0.48 10.27
C VAL A 22 -0.70 -1.83 9.61
N VAL A 23 -0.75 -1.83 8.28
CA VAL A 23 -0.98 -3.02 7.46
C VAL A 23 0.01 -3.06 6.31
N MET A 24 0.15 -4.25 5.73
CA MET A 24 0.92 -4.47 4.52
C MET A 24 -0.03 -4.75 3.36
N LEU A 25 0.12 -4.02 2.27
CA LEU A 25 -0.64 -4.19 1.03
C LEU A 25 0.32 -4.44 -0.12
N VAL A 26 -0.02 -5.36 -1.01
CA VAL A 26 0.78 -5.63 -2.21
C VAL A 26 -0.13 -5.45 -3.40
N GLY A 27 0.19 -4.48 -4.25
CA GLY A 27 -0.64 -4.14 -5.40
C GLY A 27 0.18 -3.63 -6.56
N LYS A 28 -0.44 -3.58 -7.73
CA LYS A 28 0.15 -3.01 -8.94
C LYS A 28 -0.11 -1.52 -8.98
N VAL A 29 0.93 -0.72 -9.23
CA VAL A 29 0.76 0.72 -9.45
C VAL A 29 0.04 0.91 -10.78
N THR A 30 -1.16 1.49 -10.74
CA THR A 30 -1.96 1.81 -11.93
C THR A 30 -1.85 3.29 -12.30
N GLN A 31 -1.65 4.14 -11.29
CA GLN A 31 -1.47 5.57 -11.50
C GLN A 31 -0.55 6.16 -10.43
N LEU A 32 0.25 7.16 -10.82
CA LEU A 32 1.10 7.92 -9.90
C LEU A 32 0.91 9.41 -10.18
N ARG A 33 0.51 10.16 -9.16
CA ARG A 33 0.22 11.59 -9.18
C ARG A 33 1.00 12.30 -8.08
N GLY A 34 2.25 12.63 -8.36
CA GLY A 34 3.12 13.33 -7.41
C GLY A 34 3.28 12.55 -6.10
N GLU A 35 2.59 13.00 -5.05
CA GLU A 35 2.63 12.45 -3.69
C GLU A 35 1.59 11.36 -3.44
N GLN A 36 0.79 11.01 -4.44
CA GLN A 36 -0.26 10.00 -4.32
C GLN A 36 -0.08 8.96 -5.42
N ALA A 37 -0.23 7.68 -5.09
CA ALA A 37 -0.33 6.61 -6.07
C ALA A 37 -1.62 5.84 -5.89
N THR A 38 -2.11 5.30 -7.00
CA THR A 38 -3.22 4.38 -7.05
C THR A 38 -2.65 2.99 -7.26
N LEU A 39 -2.95 2.09 -6.34
CA LEU A 39 -2.60 0.69 -6.43
C LEU A 39 -3.85 -0.13 -6.69
N ASP A 40 -3.71 -1.17 -7.49
CA ASP A 40 -4.70 -2.21 -7.66
C ASP A 40 -4.29 -3.44 -6.84
N SER A 41 -5.12 -3.80 -5.86
CA SER A 41 -4.91 -4.91 -4.92
C SER A 41 -6.25 -5.55 -4.54
N GLU A 42 -6.87 -6.24 -5.50
CA GLU A 42 -8.26 -6.74 -5.42
C GLU A 42 -9.28 -5.59 -5.26
N GLY A 43 -8.97 -4.45 -5.89
CA GLY A 43 -9.66 -3.19 -5.71
C GLY A 43 -8.69 -2.02 -5.78
N THR A 44 -9.23 -0.85 -6.10
CA THR A 44 -8.47 0.40 -6.21
C THR A 44 -8.25 1.00 -4.83
N VAL A 45 -6.98 1.20 -4.45
CA VAL A 45 -6.61 1.91 -3.20
C VAL A 45 -5.72 3.09 -3.51
N THR A 46 -6.00 4.20 -2.85
CA THR A 46 -5.14 5.39 -2.87
C THR A 46 -4.13 5.31 -1.76
N VAL A 47 -2.85 5.41 -2.10
CA VAL A 47 -1.74 5.46 -1.16
C VAL A 47 -1.05 6.82 -1.22
N LEU A 48 -0.78 7.39 -0.06
CA LEU A 48 -0.06 8.65 0.09
C LEU A 48 1.42 8.35 0.23
N LEU A 49 2.17 8.68 -0.80
CA LEU A 49 3.62 8.47 -0.91
C LEU A 49 4.37 9.48 -0.06
N ASN A 50 5.49 9.06 0.51
CA ASN A 50 6.49 9.98 1.04
C ASN A 50 7.57 10.23 -0.01
N ARG A 51 8.45 11.21 0.24
CA ARG A 51 9.58 11.54 -0.64
C ARG A 51 10.54 10.38 -0.92
N ASP A 52 10.52 9.34 -0.07
CA ASP A 52 11.35 8.13 -0.20
C ASP A 52 10.67 7.02 -1.02
N ALA A 53 9.39 7.16 -1.35
CA ALA A 53 8.61 6.13 -2.03
C ALA A 53 8.79 6.23 -3.55
N HIS A 54 9.78 5.50 -4.06
CA HIS A 54 10.03 5.39 -5.50
C HIS A 54 9.20 4.26 -6.08
N LEU A 55 7.96 4.57 -6.46
CA LEU A 55 7.10 3.62 -7.17
C LEU A 55 7.17 3.87 -8.67
N THR A 56 7.14 2.80 -9.45
CA THR A 56 7.08 2.89 -10.92
C THR A 56 5.70 2.47 -11.40
N ASN A 57 5.09 3.27 -12.27
CA ASN A 57 3.78 2.92 -12.79
C ASN A 57 3.85 1.62 -13.62
N GLY A 58 2.93 0.69 -13.36
CA GLY A 58 2.95 -0.66 -13.94
C GLY A 58 3.75 -1.69 -13.16
N ASN A 59 4.55 -1.31 -12.17
CA ASN A 59 5.24 -2.27 -11.30
C ASN A 59 4.34 -2.73 -10.17
N ALA A 60 4.59 -3.95 -9.69
CA ALA A 60 4.05 -4.41 -8.42
C ALA A 60 4.88 -3.85 -7.27
N VAL A 61 4.20 -3.41 -6.22
CA VAL A 61 4.84 -2.79 -5.07
C VAL A 61 4.21 -3.31 -3.78
N GLN A 62 5.04 -3.53 -2.78
CA GLN A 62 4.63 -3.80 -1.42
C GLN A 62 4.68 -2.51 -0.63
N VAL A 63 3.54 -2.11 -0.08
CA VAL A 63 3.38 -0.93 0.74
C VAL A 63 3.03 -1.33 2.16
N ILE A 64 3.82 -0.84 3.12
CA ILE A 64 3.53 -0.93 4.55
C ILE A 64 3.13 0.46 4.98
N GLY A 65 1.93 0.60 5.54
CA GLY A 65 1.40 1.91 5.87
C GLY A 65 0.24 1.84 6.84
N LYS A 66 -0.13 3.01 7.37
CA LYS A 66 -1.28 3.15 8.26
C LYS A 66 -2.52 3.49 7.44
N VAL A 67 -3.60 2.76 7.67
CA VAL A 67 -4.90 3.05 7.04
C VAL A 67 -5.51 4.27 7.73
N ASN A 68 -5.87 5.26 6.93
CA ASN A 68 -6.57 6.46 7.37
C ASN A 68 -8.09 6.23 7.38
N PRO A 69 -8.85 7.03 8.15
CA PRO A 69 -10.31 6.98 8.14
C PRO A 69 -10.95 7.33 6.80
N ASP A 70 -10.23 7.99 5.88
CA ASP A 70 -10.69 8.21 4.49
C ASP A 70 -10.42 7.02 3.55
N LEU A 71 -9.97 5.88 4.09
CA LEU A 71 -9.56 4.66 3.38
C LEU A 71 -8.26 4.79 2.56
N SER A 72 -7.57 5.93 2.60
CA SER A 72 -6.20 6.02 2.07
C SER A 72 -5.19 5.34 2.99
N ILE A 73 -4.08 4.86 2.40
CA ILE A 73 -2.94 4.37 3.19
C ILE A 73 -1.84 5.41 3.19
N LYS A 74 -1.45 5.89 4.37
CA LYS A 74 -0.20 6.65 4.50
C LYS A 74 0.97 5.68 4.49
N VAL A 75 1.79 5.74 3.45
CA VAL A 75 2.98 4.91 3.33
C VAL A 75 3.91 5.20 4.50
N LEU A 76 4.47 4.15 5.10
CA LEU A 76 5.59 4.23 6.05
C LEU A 76 6.85 3.67 5.40
N THR A 77 6.68 2.56 4.68
CA THR A 77 7.74 1.91 3.90
C THR A 77 7.14 1.34 2.64
N SER A 78 7.83 1.48 1.52
CA SER A 78 7.45 0.89 0.25
C SER A 78 8.61 0.12 -0.34
N ARG A 79 8.31 -1.00 -0.99
CA ARG A 79 9.27 -1.85 -1.68
C ARG A 79 8.76 -2.14 -3.08
N ASP A 80 9.50 -1.68 -4.08
CA ASP A 80 9.25 -2.06 -5.46
C ASP A 80 9.61 -3.54 -5.66
N LEU A 81 8.69 -4.29 -6.27
CA LEU A 81 8.84 -5.71 -6.59
C LEU A 81 9.11 -5.93 -8.10
N GLY A 82 9.21 -4.84 -8.88
CA GLY A 82 9.38 -4.87 -10.32
C GLY A 82 8.10 -5.23 -11.10
N THR A 83 8.28 -5.47 -12.39
CA THR A 83 7.22 -5.85 -13.34
C THR A 83 6.83 -7.34 -13.28
N GLY A 84 7.47 -8.12 -12.41
CA GLY A 84 7.45 -9.59 -12.45
C GLY A 84 6.37 -10.29 -11.62
N VAL A 85 5.52 -9.56 -10.89
CA VAL A 85 4.43 -10.16 -10.11
C VAL A 85 3.19 -10.28 -11.00
N GLY A 86 3.27 -11.14 -12.01
CA GLY A 86 2.18 -11.37 -12.98
C GLY A 86 2.68 -11.94 -14.30
N ASN A 87 3.00 -13.23 -14.32
CA ASN A 87 2.69 -14.12 -15.44
C ASN A 87 1.82 -15.25 -14.90
#